data_AF-A0A1F8G9V3-F1
#
_entry.id   AF-A0A1F8G9V3-F1
#
_cell.length_a   1.000
_cell.length_b   1.000
_cell.length_c   1.000
_cell.angle_alpha   90.00
_cell.angle_beta   90.00
_cell.angle_gamma   90.00
#
_symmetry.space_group_name_H-M   'P 1'
#
loop_
_entity.id
_entity.type
_entity.pdbx_description
1 polymer ?
#
loop_
_entity_poly.entity_id
_entity_poly.type
_entity_poly.pdbx_seq_one_letter_code
_entity_poly.pdbx_strand_id
1 'polypeptide(L)'
;MTVLKDKARQIRLLVLDMIYRAKTSHIGTAFSCADILAALYFGNVMNIQPESPSWPERDRFILSKGHGCSAFYAALALKGYFPLEILGQFSQDGSNISCHSTLGVLPGIEATGGSGGHGLSIGAGMALAAKLDSRSSQIFVLTGDGECQEGSIWEAAMFAGQHQLNNLTLIVDNNQLQILGKTREIINPEPLLDKFNAFNWQIKQNKYQESRFFS
;
A
#
# COMPACT_ATOMS: atom_id res chain seq x y z
N MET A 1 -10.95 -9.77 16.66
CA MET A 1 -10.48 -10.33 15.37
C MET A 1 -11.55 -10.31 14.27
N THR A 2 -12.84 -10.45 14.59
CA THR A 2 -13.94 -10.50 13.59
C THR A 2 -14.11 -9.21 12.78
N VAL A 3 -13.97 -8.04 13.43
CA VAL A 3 -14.14 -6.73 12.77
C VAL A 3 -13.13 -6.48 11.64
N LEU A 4 -11.85 -6.82 11.84
CA LEU A 4 -10.82 -6.61 10.80
C LEU A 4 -11.01 -7.55 9.61
N LYS A 5 -11.40 -8.81 9.87
CA LYS A 5 -11.75 -9.77 8.81
C LYS A 5 -12.96 -9.28 8.01
N ASP A 6 -13.98 -8.72 8.68
CA ASP A 6 -15.13 -8.14 8.02
C ASP A 6 -14.75 -6.92 7.17
N LYS A 7 -13.84 -6.06 7.64
CA LYS A 7 -13.33 -4.94 6.84
C LYS A 7 -12.55 -5.38 5.63
N ALA A 8 -11.67 -6.37 5.77
CA ALA A 8 -10.95 -6.93 4.63
C ALA A 8 -11.89 -7.59 3.62
N ARG A 9 -12.96 -8.24 4.07
CA ARG A 9 -14.03 -8.78 3.20
C ARG A 9 -14.77 -7.65 2.48
N GLN A 10 -15.15 -6.58 3.18
CA GLN A 10 -15.81 -5.42 2.57
C GLN A 10 -14.93 -4.78 1.49
N ILE A 11 -13.63 -4.63 1.75
CA ILE A 11 -12.65 -4.14 0.77
C ILE A 11 -12.67 -5.04 -0.48
N ARG A 12 -12.55 -6.37 -0.32
CA ARG A 12 -12.58 -7.30 -1.47
C ARG A 12 -13.90 -7.23 -2.27
N LEU A 13 -15.04 -7.08 -1.60
CA LEU A 13 -16.34 -6.92 -2.28
C LEU A 13 -16.41 -5.64 -3.11
N LEU A 14 -15.95 -4.51 -2.58
CA LEU A 14 -15.90 -3.25 -3.31
C LEU A 14 -14.91 -3.30 -4.49
N VAL A 15 -13.78 -3.99 -4.32
CA VAL A 15 -12.82 -4.25 -5.40
C VAL A 15 -13.47 -5.02 -6.54
N LEU A 16 -14.25 -6.07 -6.24
CA LEU A 16 -14.97 -6.84 -7.25
C LEU A 16 -15.94 -5.97 -8.05
N ASP A 17 -16.74 -5.16 -7.37
CA ASP A 17 -17.71 -4.27 -8.01
C ASP A 17 -17.01 -3.24 -8.92
N MET A 18 -15.96 -2.57 -8.40
CA MET A 18 -15.16 -1.61 -9.17
C MET A 18 -14.55 -2.23 -10.43
N ILE A 19 -13.86 -3.37 -10.29
CA ILE A 19 -13.19 -4.05 -11.41
C ILE A 19 -14.21 -4.54 -12.43
N TYR A 20 -15.34 -5.10 -11.97
CA TYR A 20 -16.41 -5.58 -12.86
C TYR A 20 -17.01 -4.45 -13.71
N ARG A 21 -17.33 -3.31 -13.09
CA ARG A 21 -17.87 -2.13 -13.80
C ARG A 21 -16.86 -1.52 -14.76
N ALA A 22 -15.62 -1.41 -14.35
CA ALA A 22 -14.54 -0.81 -15.14
C ALA A 22 -14.02 -1.70 -16.25
N LYS A 23 -14.28 -3.02 -16.20
CA LYS A 23 -13.70 -4.03 -17.10
C LYS A 23 -12.16 -3.99 -17.11
N THR A 24 -11.55 -3.71 -15.96
CA THR A 24 -10.09 -3.63 -15.78
C THR A 24 -9.49 -4.91 -15.20
N SER A 25 -8.17 -4.99 -15.14
CA SER A 25 -7.42 -6.07 -14.51
C SER A 25 -7.02 -5.74 -13.06
N HIS A 26 -6.13 -6.53 -12.45
CA HIS A 26 -5.51 -6.28 -11.13
C HIS A 26 -6.28 -6.71 -9.87
N ILE A 27 -7.22 -7.65 -9.98
CA ILE A 27 -7.91 -8.23 -8.81
C ILE A 27 -6.96 -8.88 -7.80
N GLY A 28 -5.97 -9.65 -8.27
CA GLY A 28 -5.07 -10.41 -7.39
C GLY A 28 -4.18 -9.52 -6.51
N THR A 29 -3.65 -8.44 -7.09
CA THR A 29 -2.82 -7.47 -6.35
C THR A 29 -3.64 -6.65 -5.34
N ALA A 30 -4.91 -6.37 -5.65
CA ALA A 30 -5.82 -5.70 -4.72
C ALA A 30 -6.28 -6.62 -3.58
N PHE A 31 -6.53 -7.90 -3.87
CA PHE A 31 -6.97 -8.87 -2.86
C PHE A 31 -5.86 -9.19 -1.86
N SER A 32 -4.62 -9.35 -2.34
CA SER A 32 -3.44 -9.67 -1.49
C SER A 32 -3.16 -8.62 -0.43
N CYS A 33 -3.50 -7.35 -0.67
CA CYS A 33 -3.29 -6.28 0.31
C CYS A 33 -4.52 -5.92 1.16
N ALA A 34 -5.68 -6.56 0.96
CA ALA A 34 -6.92 -6.17 1.64
C ALA A 34 -6.83 -6.29 3.17
N ASP A 35 -6.19 -7.33 3.70
CA ASP A 35 -6.02 -7.51 5.14
C ASP A 35 -5.00 -6.54 5.73
N ILE A 36 -3.95 -6.20 4.97
CA ILE A 36 -2.95 -5.19 5.34
C ILE A 36 -3.64 -3.84 5.49
N LEU A 37 -4.43 -3.44 4.48
CA LEU A 37 -5.20 -2.20 4.50
C LEU A 37 -6.23 -2.19 5.64
N ALA A 38 -6.91 -3.31 5.87
CA ALA A 38 -7.85 -3.43 6.97
C ALA A 38 -7.15 -3.22 8.33
N ALA A 39 -5.98 -3.81 8.54
CA ALA A 39 -5.20 -3.64 9.77
C ALA A 39 -4.72 -2.19 9.94
N LEU A 40 -4.16 -1.58 8.88
CA LEU A 40 -3.65 -0.21 8.92
C LEU A 40 -4.76 0.82 9.24
N TYR A 41 -5.87 0.76 8.50
CA TYR A 41 -6.92 1.79 8.58
C TYR A 41 -7.96 1.54 9.69
N PHE A 42 -8.18 0.29 10.09
CA PHE A 42 -9.25 -0.07 11.03
C PHE A 42 -8.74 -0.78 12.30
N GLY A 43 -7.45 -1.14 12.36
CA GLY A 43 -6.84 -1.82 13.51
C GLY A 43 -6.21 -0.90 14.55
N ASN A 44 -6.45 0.41 14.48
CA ASN A 44 -5.79 1.43 15.30
C ASN A 44 -4.26 1.41 15.18
N VAL A 45 -3.74 1.05 13.99
CA VAL A 45 -2.30 1.10 13.69
C VAL A 45 -1.89 2.49 13.26
N MET A 46 -2.70 3.13 12.39
CA MET A 46 -2.45 4.50 11.93
C MET A 46 -3.25 5.53 12.74
N ASN A 47 -2.59 6.61 13.13
CA ASN A 47 -3.20 7.80 13.68
C ASN A 47 -3.64 8.74 12.55
N ILE A 48 -4.92 8.65 12.17
CA ILE A 48 -5.50 9.35 11.02
C ILE A 48 -6.89 9.90 11.33
N GLN A 49 -7.24 11.02 10.69
CA GLN A 49 -8.54 11.67 10.77
C GLN A 49 -9.09 11.89 9.36
N PRO A 50 -10.05 11.07 8.90
CA PRO A 50 -10.62 11.18 7.55
C PRO A 50 -11.25 12.53 7.24
N GLU A 51 -11.82 13.18 8.25
CA GLU A 51 -12.38 14.53 8.22
C GLU A 51 -11.32 15.63 8.09
N SER A 52 -10.05 15.31 8.36
CA SER A 52 -8.90 16.23 8.29
C SER A 52 -7.74 15.58 7.53
N PRO A 53 -7.89 15.27 6.24
CA PRO A 53 -6.89 14.53 5.45
C PRO A 53 -5.58 15.32 5.22
N SER A 54 -5.58 16.64 5.49
CA SER A 54 -4.39 17.50 5.44
C SER A 54 -3.71 17.70 6.79
N TRP A 55 -4.22 17.08 7.87
CA TRP A 55 -3.67 17.22 9.22
C TRP A 55 -2.16 16.87 9.23
N PRO A 56 -1.26 17.81 9.59
CA PRO A 56 0.18 17.60 9.45
C PRO A 56 0.77 16.45 10.28
N GLU A 57 0.21 16.19 11.47
CA GLU A 57 0.74 15.19 12.41
C GLU A 57 0.25 13.76 12.15
N ARG A 58 -0.69 13.57 11.21
CA ARG A 58 -1.24 12.24 10.93
C ARG A 58 -0.20 11.30 10.34
N ASP A 59 -0.45 10.02 10.51
CA ASP A 59 0.31 8.99 9.80
C ASP A 59 -0.02 9.01 8.30
N ARG A 60 0.98 8.63 7.49
CA ARG A 60 0.88 8.63 6.02
C ARG A 60 1.02 7.22 5.50
N PHE A 61 0.26 6.90 4.45
CA PHE A 61 0.34 5.62 3.77
C PHE A 61 0.57 5.83 2.28
N ILE A 62 1.58 5.14 1.75
CA ILE A 62 1.92 5.13 0.34
C ILE A 62 1.72 3.72 -0.20
N LEU A 63 0.82 3.60 -1.18
CA LEU A 63 0.68 2.39 -1.98
C LEU A 63 1.70 2.42 -3.13
N SER A 64 2.91 1.89 -2.90
CA SER A 64 3.96 1.79 -3.94
C SER A 64 3.54 0.86 -5.07
N LYS A 65 2.93 -0.28 -4.71
CA LYS A 65 2.29 -1.22 -5.66
C LYS A 65 0.97 -0.66 -6.22
N GLY A 66 1.06 0.45 -6.95
CA GLY A 66 -0.07 1.31 -7.34
C GLY A 66 -1.20 0.62 -8.09
N HIS A 67 -0.95 -0.52 -8.76
CA HIS A 67 -1.99 -1.34 -9.37
C HIS A 67 -2.99 -1.96 -8.37
N GLY A 68 -2.67 -1.96 -7.07
CA GLY A 68 -3.59 -2.35 -5.99
C GLY A 68 -4.56 -1.23 -5.57
N CYS A 69 -4.65 -0.14 -6.35
CA CYS A 69 -5.37 1.07 -5.93
C CYS A 69 -6.85 0.86 -5.65
N SER A 70 -7.52 -0.10 -6.29
CA SER A 70 -8.94 -0.39 -6.03
C SER A 70 -9.16 -0.80 -4.57
N ALA A 71 -8.28 -1.63 -3.99
CA ALA A 71 -8.37 -1.98 -2.57
C ALA A 71 -8.09 -0.77 -1.67
N PHE A 72 -7.14 0.08 -2.07
CA PHE A 72 -6.79 1.28 -1.34
C PHE A 72 -7.94 2.32 -1.33
N TYR A 73 -8.57 2.56 -2.48
CA TYR A 73 -9.74 3.42 -2.61
C TYR A 73 -10.92 2.90 -1.78
N ALA A 74 -11.16 1.58 -1.80
CA ALA A 74 -12.17 0.95 -0.96
C ALA A 74 -11.88 1.18 0.54
N ALA A 75 -10.62 1.04 0.97
CA ALA A 75 -10.23 1.28 2.36
C ALA A 75 -10.44 2.75 2.77
N LEU A 76 -10.06 3.71 1.93
CA LEU A 76 -10.27 5.15 2.17
C LEU A 76 -11.75 5.50 2.26
N ALA A 77 -12.57 5.01 1.33
CA ALA A 77 -14.02 5.23 1.33
C ALA A 77 -14.68 4.64 2.59
N LEU A 78 -14.35 3.38 2.93
CA LEU A 78 -14.86 2.71 4.12
C LEU A 78 -14.41 3.38 5.42
N LYS A 79 -13.26 4.07 5.40
CA LYS A 79 -12.75 4.83 6.55
C LYS A 79 -13.43 6.20 6.66
N GLY A 80 -14.08 6.68 5.61
CA GLY A 80 -14.84 7.93 5.60
C GLY A 80 -14.09 9.11 5.00
N TYR A 81 -13.03 8.89 4.22
CA TYR A 81 -12.32 9.97 3.51
C TYR A 81 -13.21 10.61 2.43
N PHE A 82 -14.13 9.83 1.87
CA PHE A 82 -15.10 10.28 0.87
C PHE A 82 -16.28 9.27 0.77
N PRO A 83 -17.43 9.66 0.20
CA PRO A 83 -18.60 8.79 0.07
C PRO A 83 -18.34 7.53 -0.78
N LEU A 84 -18.96 6.40 -0.44
CA LEU A 84 -18.76 5.11 -1.12
C LEU A 84 -19.18 5.15 -2.59
N GLU A 85 -20.16 5.98 -2.94
CA GLU A 85 -20.74 6.12 -4.28
C GLU A 85 -19.70 6.59 -5.30
N ILE A 86 -18.68 7.31 -4.85
CA ILE A 86 -17.56 7.78 -5.67
C ILE A 86 -16.80 6.61 -6.30
N LEU A 87 -16.75 5.44 -5.65
CA LEU A 87 -16.09 4.25 -6.18
C LEU A 87 -16.72 3.76 -7.50
N GLY A 88 -17.99 4.09 -7.76
CA GLY A 88 -18.66 3.80 -9.04
C GLY A 88 -18.03 4.52 -10.24
N GLN A 89 -17.23 5.57 -10.00
CA GLN A 89 -16.51 6.31 -11.04
C GLN A 89 -15.14 5.69 -11.36
N PHE A 90 -14.74 4.61 -10.70
CA PHE A 90 -13.44 3.97 -10.92
C PHE A 90 -13.25 3.56 -12.39
N SER A 91 -12.20 4.11 -13.01
CA SER A 91 -11.77 3.86 -14.40
C SER A 91 -12.88 3.97 -15.44
N GLN A 92 -13.88 4.83 -15.18
CA GLN A 92 -14.92 5.17 -16.16
C GLN A 92 -14.43 6.27 -17.10
N ASP A 93 -15.00 6.33 -18.29
CA ASP A 93 -14.69 7.40 -19.25
C ASP A 93 -14.98 8.79 -18.65
N GLY A 94 -14.05 9.73 -18.84
CA GLY A 94 -14.10 11.07 -18.24
C GLY A 94 -13.90 11.14 -16.72
N SER A 95 -13.64 10.02 -16.03
CA SER A 95 -13.36 10.01 -14.59
C SER A 95 -11.90 10.30 -14.27
N ASN A 96 -11.67 11.06 -13.20
CA ASN A 96 -10.33 11.27 -12.66
C ASN A 96 -9.84 10.09 -11.78
N ILE A 97 -10.73 9.16 -11.40
CA ILE A 97 -10.40 8.03 -10.53
C ILE A 97 -9.82 6.89 -11.35
N SER A 98 -8.51 6.94 -11.58
CA SER A 98 -7.80 6.04 -12.48
C SER A 98 -7.46 4.66 -11.87
N CYS A 99 -7.00 3.73 -12.70
CA CYS A 99 -6.47 2.41 -12.31
C CYS A 99 -5.10 2.43 -11.61
N HIS A 100 -4.61 3.62 -11.27
CA HIS A 100 -3.47 3.85 -10.37
C HIS A 100 -3.82 4.94 -9.37
N SER A 101 -3.28 4.87 -8.15
CA SER A 101 -3.42 5.94 -7.16
C SER A 101 -2.83 7.24 -7.72
N THR A 102 -3.61 8.33 -7.70
CA THR A 102 -3.16 9.64 -8.21
C THR A 102 -3.31 10.70 -7.12
N LEU A 103 -2.21 11.38 -6.79
CA LEU A 103 -2.21 12.46 -5.83
C LEU A 103 -3.16 13.58 -6.28
N GLY A 104 -3.99 14.08 -5.36
CA GLY A 104 -4.94 15.17 -5.62
C GLY A 104 -6.28 14.74 -6.20
N VAL A 105 -6.46 13.46 -6.56
CA VAL A 105 -7.75 12.95 -7.07
C VAL A 105 -8.71 12.59 -5.94
N LEU A 106 -8.22 11.90 -4.90
CA LEU A 106 -9.00 11.55 -3.71
C LEU A 106 -8.22 11.93 -2.44
N PRO A 107 -8.91 12.36 -1.37
CA PRO A 107 -8.26 12.65 -0.09
C PRO A 107 -7.67 11.38 0.52
N GLY A 108 -6.52 11.51 1.18
CA GLY A 108 -5.78 10.39 1.80
C GLY A 108 -4.77 9.70 0.88
N ILE A 109 -4.60 10.16 -0.36
CA ILE A 109 -3.53 9.71 -1.27
C ILE A 109 -2.31 10.63 -1.11
N GLU A 110 -1.16 10.04 -0.77
CA GLU A 110 0.10 10.79 -0.56
C GLU A 110 0.98 10.91 -1.80
N ALA A 111 0.82 9.98 -2.74
CA ALA A 111 1.69 9.87 -3.90
C ALA A 111 0.94 9.29 -5.10
N THR A 112 1.31 9.77 -6.29
CA THR A 112 0.91 9.12 -7.53
C THR A 112 1.71 7.83 -7.71
N GLY A 113 1.01 6.71 -7.87
CA GLY A 113 1.58 5.40 -8.13
C GLY A 113 1.48 5.01 -9.60
N GLY A 114 1.83 3.75 -9.89
CA GLY A 114 1.74 3.15 -11.24
C GLY A 114 3.08 2.91 -11.92
N SER A 115 4.12 3.64 -11.52
CA SER A 115 5.50 3.25 -11.80
C SER A 115 6.10 2.61 -10.55
N GLY A 116 6.44 1.33 -10.63
CA GLY A 116 7.02 0.57 -9.53
C GLY A 116 8.33 1.18 -9.00
N GLY A 117 8.62 0.94 -7.73
CA GLY A 117 9.89 1.27 -7.08
C GLY A 117 9.97 2.66 -6.45
N HIS A 118 9.04 3.57 -6.75
CA HIS A 118 9.14 4.97 -6.31
C HIS A 118 8.56 5.23 -4.91
N GLY A 119 7.61 4.42 -4.44
CA GLY A 119 6.89 4.69 -3.20
C GLY A 119 7.79 4.68 -1.97
N LEU A 120 8.82 3.81 -1.94
CA LEU A 120 9.78 3.78 -0.82
C LEU A 120 10.66 5.04 -0.80
N SER A 121 11.14 5.51 -1.95
CA SER A 121 11.91 6.76 -2.03
C SER A 121 11.11 7.97 -1.54
N ILE A 122 9.84 8.06 -1.96
CA ILE A 122 8.92 9.12 -1.50
C ILE A 122 8.69 8.99 0.02
N GLY A 123 8.44 7.78 0.51
CA GLY A 123 8.24 7.51 1.94
C GLY A 123 9.46 7.87 2.78
N ALA A 124 10.66 7.57 2.30
CA ALA A 124 11.91 7.94 2.97
C ALA A 124 12.09 9.47 3.04
N GLY A 125 11.75 10.19 1.97
CA GLY A 125 11.73 11.66 1.97
C GLY A 125 10.73 12.22 2.98
N MET A 126 9.50 11.69 3.02
CA MET A 126 8.49 12.10 3.99
C MET A 126 8.90 11.80 5.44
N ALA A 127 9.50 10.63 5.69
CA ALA A 127 9.95 10.22 7.01
C ALA A 127 11.10 11.11 7.51
N LEU A 128 12.06 11.44 6.65
CA LEU A 128 13.13 12.38 6.96
C LEU A 128 12.58 13.77 7.27
N ALA A 129 11.66 14.29 6.43
CA ALA A 129 11.04 15.59 6.66
C ALA A 129 10.28 15.63 8.00
N ALA A 130 9.48 14.61 8.32
CA ALA A 130 8.78 14.54 9.61
C ALA A 130 9.75 14.54 10.80
N LYS A 131 10.89 13.83 10.69
CA LYS A 131 11.93 13.79 11.72
C LYS A 131 12.61 15.15 11.91
N LEU A 132 12.91 15.86 10.81
CA LEU A 132 13.48 17.20 10.84
C LEU A 132 12.51 18.22 11.47
N ASP A 133 11.21 18.06 11.18
CA ASP A 133 10.14 18.89 11.74
C ASP A 133 9.73 18.47 13.17
N SER A 134 10.39 17.48 13.77
CA SER A 134 10.06 16.90 15.08
C SER A 134 8.60 16.42 15.22
N ARG A 135 8.00 15.99 14.10
CA ARG A 135 6.65 15.40 14.08
C ARG A 135 6.69 13.94 14.50
N SER A 136 5.62 13.50 15.17
CA SER A 136 5.46 12.10 15.59
C SER A 136 4.86 11.19 14.50
N SER A 137 4.65 11.72 13.30
CA SER A 137 4.00 11.00 12.20
C SER A 137 4.81 9.79 11.74
N GLN A 138 4.13 8.67 11.59
CA GLN A 138 4.65 7.44 11.01
C GLN A 138 4.31 7.37 9.52
N ILE A 139 5.26 6.89 8.73
CA ILE A 139 5.13 6.71 7.28
C ILE A 139 5.10 5.21 6.97
N PHE A 140 4.04 4.74 6.33
CA PHE A 140 3.86 3.36 5.93
C PHE A 140 3.93 3.27 4.41
N VAL A 141 4.77 2.37 3.88
CA VAL A 141 4.89 2.09 2.45
C VAL A 141 4.54 0.64 2.22
N LEU A 142 3.58 0.39 1.32
CA LEU A 142 3.26 -0.97 0.87
C LEU A 142 3.77 -1.19 -0.55
N THR A 143 4.65 -2.18 -0.71
CA THR A 143 5.23 -2.61 -1.99
C THR A 143 4.91 -4.09 -2.25
N GLY A 144 5.12 -4.55 -3.49
CA GLY A 144 5.08 -5.98 -3.84
C GLY A 144 6.49 -6.58 -3.89
N ASP A 145 6.61 -7.90 -3.73
CA ASP A 145 7.87 -8.62 -3.93
C ASP A 145 8.45 -8.48 -5.36
N GLY A 146 7.60 -8.48 -6.39
CA GLY A 146 8.01 -8.18 -7.76
C GLY A 146 8.54 -6.76 -7.93
N GLU A 147 7.99 -5.79 -7.19
CA GLU A 147 8.44 -4.40 -7.21
C GLU A 147 9.82 -4.23 -6.54
N CYS A 148 10.20 -5.11 -5.60
CA CYS A 148 11.55 -5.14 -5.02
C CYS A 148 12.66 -5.52 -6.02
N GLN A 149 12.33 -5.82 -7.28
CA GLN A 149 13.32 -5.96 -8.36
C GLN A 149 13.86 -4.60 -8.83
N GLU A 150 13.13 -3.51 -8.58
CA GLU A 150 13.54 -2.16 -8.97
C GLU A 150 14.73 -1.68 -8.14
N GLY A 151 15.75 -1.13 -8.81
CA GLY A 151 16.96 -0.60 -8.16
C GLY A 151 16.66 0.51 -7.14
N SER A 152 15.66 1.33 -7.44
CA SER A 152 15.23 2.45 -6.58
C SER A 152 14.75 2.02 -5.19
N ILE A 153 14.20 0.80 -5.05
CA ILE A 153 13.87 0.24 -3.73
C ILE A 153 15.13 0.10 -2.88
N TRP A 154 16.23 -0.38 -3.47
CA TRP A 154 17.47 -0.63 -2.75
C TRP A 154 18.24 0.66 -2.45
N GLU A 155 18.19 1.65 -3.34
CA GLU A 155 18.68 3.00 -3.08
C GLU A 155 17.97 3.63 -1.87
N ALA A 156 16.63 3.57 -1.86
CA ALA A 156 15.84 4.10 -0.75
C ALA A 156 16.02 3.31 0.55
N ALA A 157 16.19 1.98 0.48
CA ALA A 157 16.49 1.14 1.63
C ALA A 157 17.83 1.51 2.28
N MET A 158 18.89 1.69 1.47
CA MET A 158 20.20 2.18 1.93
C MET A 158 20.08 3.54 2.61
N PHE A 159 19.38 4.48 1.95
CA PHE A 159 19.18 5.82 2.47
C PHE A 159 18.45 5.81 3.83
N ALA A 160 17.33 5.09 3.93
CA ALA A 160 16.54 5.01 5.15
C ALA A 160 17.33 4.41 6.33
N GLY A 161 18.13 3.37 6.06
CA GLY A 161 19.03 2.78 7.04
C GLY A 161 20.09 3.75 7.53
N GLN A 162 20.79 4.43 6.60
CA GLN A 162 21.82 5.43 6.91
C GLN A 162 21.27 6.58 7.77
N HIS A 163 20.05 7.04 7.50
CA HIS A 163 19.41 8.14 8.22
C HIS A 163 18.62 7.71 9.46
N GLN A 164 18.61 6.41 9.78
CA GLN A 164 17.90 5.82 10.92
C GLN A 164 16.45 6.29 10.97
N LEU A 165 15.73 6.14 9.86
CA LEU A 165 14.33 6.57 9.72
C LEU A 165 13.39 5.61 10.46
N ASN A 166 13.42 5.65 11.79
CA ASN A 166 12.62 4.81 12.68
C ASN A 166 11.10 5.09 12.62
N ASN A 167 10.70 6.19 11.98
CA ASN A 167 9.32 6.51 11.66
C ASN A 167 8.86 6.01 10.27
N LEU A 168 9.69 5.26 9.54
CA LEU A 168 9.35 4.62 8.27
C LEU A 168 9.14 3.12 8.44
N THR A 169 7.99 2.62 7.97
CA THR A 169 7.66 1.19 7.93
C THR A 169 7.42 0.76 6.49
N LEU A 170 8.27 -0.15 5.99
CA LEU A 170 8.06 -0.83 4.70
C LEU A 170 7.35 -2.16 4.93
N ILE A 171 6.28 -2.38 4.17
CA ILE A 171 5.53 -3.64 4.14
C ILE A 171 5.71 -4.22 2.74
N VAL A 172 6.29 -5.41 2.66
CA VAL A 172 6.43 -6.16 1.40
C VAL A 172 5.33 -7.21 1.33
N ASP A 173 4.40 -7.03 0.40
CA ASP A 173 3.40 -8.03 0.04
C ASP A 173 4.07 -9.14 -0.80
N ASN A 174 4.61 -10.14 -0.11
CA ASN A 174 5.30 -11.28 -0.70
C ASN A 174 4.29 -12.37 -1.12
N ASN A 175 3.54 -12.07 -2.19
CA ASN A 175 2.54 -13.00 -2.76
C ASN A 175 3.12 -13.94 -3.84
N GLN A 176 4.42 -13.82 -4.15
CA GLN A 176 5.18 -14.69 -5.05
C GLN A 176 4.76 -14.60 -6.53
N LEU A 177 3.96 -13.59 -6.91
CA LEU A 177 3.42 -13.44 -8.25
C LEU A 177 3.70 -12.05 -8.82
N GLN A 178 4.03 -12.02 -10.11
CA GLN A 178 4.14 -10.83 -10.94
C GLN A 178 3.43 -11.05 -12.27
N ILE A 179 3.43 -10.04 -13.15
CA ILE A 179 2.67 -10.06 -14.41
C ILE A 179 2.95 -11.31 -15.25
N LEU A 180 4.22 -11.71 -15.37
CA LEU A 180 4.65 -12.82 -16.24
C LEU A 180 4.73 -14.19 -15.54
N GLY A 181 4.35 -14.29 -14.26
CA GLY A 181 4.38 -15.56 -13.53
C GLY A 181 4.91 -15.41 -12.11
N LYS A 182 5.48 -16.50 -11.55
CA LYS A 182 6.03 -16.46 -10.20
C LYS A 182 7.33 -15.68 -10.18
N THR A 183 7.54 -14.86 -9.15
CA THR A 183 8.76 -14.06 -9.00
C THR A 183 10.02 -14.92 -9.08
N ARG A 184 10.03 -16.07 -8.39
CA ARG A 184 11.13 -17.06 -8.44
C ARG A 184 11.49 -17.60 -9.84
N GLU A 185 10.53 -17.61 -10.76
CA GLU A 185 10.68 -18.15 -12.13
C GLU A 185 11.07 -17.06 -13.13
N ILE A 186 10.74 -15.80 -12.85
CA ILE A 186 11.07 -14.67 -13.72
C ILE A 186 12.35 -13.98 -13.25
N ILE A 187 12.33 -13.33 -12.08
CA ILE A 187 13.48 -12.71 -11.43
C ILE A 187 13.30 -12.88 -9.92
N ASN A 188 14.08 -13.76 -9.30
CA ASN A 188 13.90 -14.07 -7.89
C ASN A 188 14.41 -12.94 -6.97
N PRO A 189 13.55 -12.25 -6.20
CA PRO A 189 13.99 -11.18 -5.31
C PRO A 189 14.56 -11.70 -3.98
N GLU A 190 14.42 -12.99 -3.67
CA GLU A 190 14.93 -13.58 -2.42
C GLU A 190 16.47 -13.61 -2.36
N PRO A 191 17.09 -13.64 -1.16
CA PRO A 191 16.46 -13.55 0.17
C PRO A 191 16.12 -12.10 0.57
N LEU A 192 14.83 -11.76 0.61
CA LEU A 192 14.38 -10.38 0.89
C LEU A 192 14.74 -9.94 2.31
N LEU A 193 14.56 -10.83 3.30
CA LEU A 193 14.84 -10.52 4.70
C LEU A 193 16.32 -10.15 4.89
N ASP A 194 17.23 -10.95 4.32
CA ASP A 194 18.67 -10.74 4.45
C ASP A 194 19.12 -9.48 3.71
N LYS A 195 18.54 -9.21 2.52
CA LYS A 195 18.82 -7.98 1.76
C LYS A 195 18.45 -6.73 2.54
N PHE A 196 17.24 -6.65 3.10
CA PHE A 196 16.85 -5.49 3.92
C PHE A 196 17.64 -5.40 5.23
N ASN A 197 17.95 -6.54 5.86
CA ASN A 197 18.79 -6.57 7.06
C ASN A 197 20.20 -6.01 6.79
N ALA A 198 20.78 -6.31 5.62
CA ALA A 198 22.06 -5.73 5.19
C ALA A 198 22.03 -4.20 5.03
N PHE A 199 20.84 -3.61 4.86
CA PHE A 199 20.62 -2.17 4.83
C PHE A 199 20.16 -1.59 6.18
N ASN A 200 20.44 -2.28 7.29
CA ASN A 200 20.13 -1.86 8.66
C ASN A 200 18.63 -1.72 8.98
N TRP A 201 17.77 -2.47 8.30
CA TRP A 201 16.34 -2.51 8.62
C TRP A 201 16.02 -3.53 9.72
N GLN A 202 15.14 -3.16 10.65
CA GLN A 202 14.56 -4.13 11.56
C GLN A 202 13.47 -4.94 10.84
N ILE A 203 13.61 -6.26 10.85
CA ILE A 203 12.73 -7.16 10.09
C ILE A 203 11.75 -7.89 11.01
N LYS A 204 10.49 -7.97 10.59
CA LYS A 204 9.47 -8.87 11.16
C LYS A 204 8.78 -9.62 10.03
N GLN A 205 8.78 -10.94 10.11
CA GLN A 205 8.07 -11.79 9.16
C GLN A 205 6.79 -12.32 9.80
N ASN A 206 5.64 -12.01 9.17
CA ASN A 206 4.36 -12.60 9.53
C ASN A 206 3.96 -13.60 8.44
N LYS A 207 3.68 -14.84 8.83
CA LYS A 207 3.08 -15.82 7.92
C LYS A 207 1.58 -15.57 7.87
N TYR A 208 1.12 -14.95 6.79
CA TYR A 208 -0.32 -14.85 6.52
C TYR A 208 -0.84 -16.22 6.06
N GLN A 209 -1.67 -16.86 6.88
CA GLN A 209 -2.43 -18.05 6.47
C GLN A 209 -3.84 -17.60 6.12
N GLU A 210 -4.16 -17.42 4.83
CA GLU A 210 -5.56 -17.37 4.43
C GLU A 210 -6.19 -18.75 4.67
N SER A 211 -7.23 -18.79 5.51
CA SER A 211 -8.19 -19.88 5.53
C SER A 211 -8.84 -19.97 4.14
N ARG A 212 -8.53 -21.04 3.41
CA ARG A 212 -9.13 -21.53 2.16
C ARG A 212 -10.49 -20.88 1.84
N PHE A 213 -10.51 -19.86 0.97
CA PHE A 213 -11.74 -19.32 0.38
C PHE A 213 -12.06 -19.91 -1.00
N PHE A 214 -11.30 -20.92 -1.42
CA PHE A 214 -11.60 -21.75 -2.59
C PHE A 214 -11.39 -23.21 -2.22
N SER A 215 -12.45 -23.85 -1.70
CA SER A 215 -12.65 -25.30 -1.69
C SER A 215 -14.11 -25.59 -1.94
#